data_AF-X0T5N3-F1
#
_entry.id   AF-X0T5N3-F1
#
_cell.length_a   1.000
_cell.length_b   1.000
_cell.length_c   1.000
_cell.angle_alpha   90.00
_cell.angle_beta   90.00
_cell.angle_gamma   90.00
#
_symmetry.space_group_name_H-M   'P 1'
#
loop_
_entity.id
_entity.type
_entity.pdbx_description
1 polymer ?
#
loop_
_entity_poly.entity_id
_entity_poly.type
_entity_poly.pdbx_seq_one_letter_code
_entity_poly.pdbx_strand_id
1 'polypeptide(L)'
;GLAIIISFFAFLLTFQPIIEWILTILIIIWILITSIQMLSFKFFNIPGAYYKKADYPKALNKFEQAFDILHHLELTDEPIMKTLEENISFLKERLKTSENEKQ
;
A
#
# COMPACT_ATOMS: atom_id res chain seq x y z
N GLY A 1 -11.91 45.14 -0.43
CA GLY A 1 -11.18 44.24 -1.35
C GLY A 1 -10.30 43.28 -0.59
N LEU A 2 -9.13 43.73 -0.13
CA LEU A 2 -8.10 42.90 0.53
C LEU A 2 -8.52 42.24 1.86
N ALA A 3 -9.17 42.98 2.76
CA ALA A 3 -9.56 42.45 4.07
C ALA A 3 -10.51 41.25 3.96
N ILE A 4 -11.48 41.31 3.03
CA ILE A 4 -12.43 40.22 2.76
C ILE A 4 -11.70 38.97 2.24
N ILE A 5 -10.71 39.16 1.37
CA ILE A 5 -9.90 38.07 0.82
C ILE A 5 -9.07 37.40 1.93
N ILE A 6 -8.47 38.19 2.81
CA ILE A 6 -7.66 37.69 3.94
C ILE A 6 -8.54 36.91 4.93
N SER A 7 -9.73 37.43 5.27
CA SER A 7 -10.68 36.73 6.13
C SER A 7 -11.18 35.42 5.52
N PHE A 8 -11.42 35.40 4.21
CA PHE A 8 -11.82 34.18 3.49
C PHE A 8 -10.69 33.14 3.48
N PHE A 9 -9.44 33.55 3.26
CA PHE A 9 -8.29 32.64 3.28
C PHE A 9 -8.02 32.06 4.68
N ALA A 10 -8.14 32.89 5.73
CA ALA A 10 -8.02 32.44 7.11
C ALA A 10 -9.10 31.42 7.48
N PHE A 11 -10.32 31.59 6.96
CA PHE A 11 -11.40 30.62 7.11
C PHE A 11 -11.09 29.29 6.41
N LEU A 12 -10.56 29.31 5.18
CA LEU A 12 -10.17 28.09 4.46
C LEU A 12 -9.06 27.29 5.16
N LEU A 13 -8.10 27.98 5.79
CA LEU A 13 -7.03 27.32 6.56
C LEU A 13 -7.57 26.45 7.72
N THR A 14 -8.72 26.79 8.29
CA THR A 14 -9.33 25.99 9.37
C THR A 14 -9.88 24.64 8.90
N PHE A 15 -10.16 24.49 7.60
CA PHE A 15 -10.63 23.24 7.01
C PHE A 15 -9.50 22.30 6.60
N GLN A 16 -8.26 22.80 6.50
CA GLN A 16 -7.12 22.00 6.09
C GLN A 16 -6.92 20.75 6.97
N PRO A 17 -6.96 20.82 8.31
CA PRO A 17 -6.84 19.63 9.16
C PRO A 17 -7.95 18.61 8.90
N ILE A 18 -9.19 19.07 8.66
CA ILE A 18 -10.35 18.19 8.41
C ILE A 18 -10.13 17.40 7.10
N ILE A 19 -9.63 18.06 6.06
CA ILE A 19 -9.32 17.42 4.77
C ILE A 19 -8.19 16.38 4.95
N GLU A 20 -7.15 16.71 5.71
CA GLU A 20 -6.04 15.79 6.00
C GLU A 20 -6.51 14.53 6.76
N TRP A 21 -7.36 14.69 7.77
CA TRP A 21 -7.95 13.57 8.52
C TRP A 21 -8.83 12.69 7.63
N ILE A 22 -9.64 13.28 6.75
CA ILE A 22 -10.46 12.53 5.78
C ILE A 22 -9.57 11.71 4.84
N LEU A 23 -8.52 12.32 4.28
CA LEU A 23 -7.59 11.65 3.37
C LEU A 23 -6.87 10.49 4.07
N THR A 24 -6.46 10.70 5.32
CA THR A 24 -5.79 9.69 6.14
C THR A 24 -6.68 8.47 6.38
N ILE A 25 -7.95 8.69 6.72
CA ILE A 25 -8.93 7.61 6.90
C ILE A 25 -9.11 6.82 5.59
N LEU A 26 -9.21 7.51 4.44
CA LEU A 26 -9.33 6.86 3.14
C LEU A 26 -8.11 5.98 2.80
N ILE A 27 -6.90 6.45 3.10
CA ILE A 27 -5.66 5.69 2.90
C ILE A 27 -5.65 4.44 3.80
N ILE A 28 -6.01 4.58 5.08
CA ILE A 28 -6.08 3.44 6.01
C ILE A 28 -7.10 2.39 5.55
N ILE A 29 -8.30 2.82 5.11
CA ILE A 29 -9.32 1.91 4.58
C ILE A 29 -8.79 1.15 3.37
N TRP A 30 -8.12 1.84 2.44
CA TRP A 30 -7.56 1.21 1.24
C TRP A 30 -6.47 0.17 1.58
N ILE A 31 -5.61 0.48 2.57
CA ILE A 31 -4.58 -0.45 3.08
C ILE A 31 -5.25 -1.68 3.71
N LEU A 32 -6.28 -1.50 4.53
CA LEU A 32 -7.00 -2.61 5.15
C LEU A 32 -7.66 -3.52 4.12
N ILE A 33 -8.29 -2.95 3.08
CA ILE A 33 -8.88 -3.73 1.98
C ILE A 33 -7.80 -4.58 1.28
N THR A 34 -6.65 -3.98 0.98
CA THR A 34 -5.55 -4.65 0.29
C THR A 34 -4.92 -5.74 1.16
N SER A 35 -4.79 -5.49 2.47
CA SER A 35 -4.28 -6.45 3.45
C SER A 35 -5.19 -7.68 3.59
N ILE A 36 -6.50 -7.45 3.70
CA ILE A 36 -7.51 -8.52 3.77
C ILE A 36 -7.50 -9.35 2.48
N GLN A 37 -7.37 -8.71 1.31
CA GLN A 37 -7.25 -9.43 0.04
C GLN A 37 -6.05 -10.38 0.03
N MET A 38 -4.89 -9.95 0.50
CA MET A 38 -3.70 -10.82 0.58
C MET A 38 -3.88 -11.97 1.57
N LEU A 39 -4.53 -11.71 2.70
CA LEU A 39 -4.83 -12.75 3.69
C LEU A 39 -5.76 -13.82 3.09
N SER A 40 -6.79 -13.41 2.35
CA SER A 40 -7.69 -14.33 1.64
C SER A 40 -6.94 -15.19 0.61
N PHE A 41 -5.97 -14.64 -0.11
CA PHE A 41 -5.12 -15.42 -1.02
C PHE A 41 -4.25 -16.44 -0.29
N LYS A 42 -3.63 -16.05 0.83
CA LYS A 42 -2.71 -16.90 1.60
C LYS A 42 -3.43 -18.09 2.26
N PHE A 43 -4.65 -17.88 2.74
CA PHE A 43 -5.34 -18.88 3.57
C PHE A 43 -6.45 -19.64 2.87
N PHE A 44 -7.14 -19.04 1.90
CA PHE A 44 -8.37 -19.64 1.37
C PHE A 44 -8.24 -20.22 -0.03
N ASN A 45 -7.11 -20.02 -0.73
CA ASN A 45 -6.85 -20.58 -2.05
C ASN A 45 -8.09 -20.49 -2.99
N ILE A 46 -8.88 -19.40 -2.86
CA ILE A 46 -10.16 -19.25 -3.55
C ILE A 46 -9.83 -19.07 -5.03
N PRO A 47 -10.15 -20.03 -5.92
CA PRO A 47 -9.63 -20.03 -7.28
C PRO A 47 -10.24 -18.98 -8.21
N GLY A 48 -10.99 -17.99 -7.71
CA GLY A 48 -11.97 -17.28 -8.55
C GLY A 48 -12.17 -15.79 -8.34
N ALA A 49 -11.68 -15.16 -7.27
CA ALA A 49 -12.05 -13.77 -7.00
C ALA A 49 -10.83 -12.85 -6.98
N TYR A 50 -10.56 -12.27 -8.16
CA TYR A 50 -9.73 -11.08 -8.37
C TYR A 50 -8.26 -11.19 -7.95
N TYR A 51 -7.38 -11.68 -8.82
CA TYR A 51 -6.22 -10.91 -9.28
C TYR A 51 -5.46 -11.70 -10.34
N LYS A 52 -5.37 -11.10 -11.52
CA LYS A 52 -4.53 -11.57 -12.62
C LYS A 52 -3.09 -11.66 -12.11
N LYS A 53 -2.39 -12.74 -12.43
CA LYS A 53 -0.92 -12.84 -12.36
C LYS A 53 -0.20 -11.58 -12.92
N ALA A 54 -0.88 -10.80 -13.77
CA ALA A 54 -0.43 -9.53 -14.34
C ALA A 54 -0.06 -8.43 -13.32
N ASP A 55 -0.57 -8.45 -12.08
CA ASP A 55 -0.27 -7.39 -11.10
C ASP A 55 0.82 -7.77 -10.10
N TYR A 56 1.35 -9.00 -10.14
CA TYR A 56 2.49 -9.42 -9.29
C TYR A 56 3.72 -8.52 -9.43
N PRO A 57 4.11 -8.03 -10.63
CA PRO A 57 5.24 -7.09 -10.76
C PRO A 57 4.98 -5.76 -10.06
N LYS A 58 3.74 -5.26 -10.09
CA LYS A 58 3.37 -3.99 -9.44
C LYS A 58 3.36 -4.13 -7.92
N ALA A 59 2.83 -5.24 -7.42
CA ALA A 59 2.83 -5.56 -5.99
C ALA A 59 4.27 -5.69 -5.47
N LEU A 60 5.14 -6.37 -6.22
CA LEU A 60 6.56 -6.51 -5.85
C LEU A 60 7.24 -5.14 -5.72
N ASN A 61 7.08 -4.27 -6.73
CA ASN A 61 7.66 -2.93 -6.70
C ASN A 61 7.16 -2.10 -5.49
N LYS A 62 5.89 -2.23 -5.12
CA LYS A 62 5.33 -1.54 -3.95
C LYS A 62 5.92 -2.05 -2.64
N PHE A 63 6.14 -3.36 -2.50
CA PHE A 63 6.78 -3.92 -1.32
C PHE A 63 8.26 -3.56 -1.22
N GLU A 64 8.99 -3.57 -2.33
CA GLU A 64 10.40 -3.12 -2.33
C GLU A 64 10.52 -1.65 -1.92
N GLN A 65 9.63 -0.77 -2.40
CA GLN A 65 9.59 0.64 -1.94
C GLN A 65 9.29 0.76 -0.43
N ALA A 66 8.36 -0.02 0.10
CA ALA A 66 8.03 0.00 1.53
C ALA A 66 9.19 -0.54 2.38
N PHE A 67 9.87 -1.57 1.90
CA PHE A 67 11.08 -2.11 2.52
C PHE A 67 12.19 -1.04 2.59
N ASP A 68 12.44 -0.34 1.48
CA ASP A 68 13.45 0.72 1.43
C ASP A 68 13.12 1.86 2.42
N ILE A 69 11.85 2.27 2.51
CA ILE A 69 11.42 3.30 3.46
C ILE A 69 11.69 2.86 4.90
N LEU A 70 11.27 1.65 5.28
CA LEU A 70 11.48 1.16 6.65
C LEU A 70 12.96 1.01 6.99
N HIS A 71 13.77 0.57 6.02
CA HIS A 71 15.21 0.51 6.17
C HIS A 71 15.82 1.91 6.39
N HIS A 72 15.37 2.92 5.66
CA HIS A 72 15.84 4.31 5.84
C HIS A 72 15.39 4.93 7.17
N LEU A 73 14.27 4.47 7.73
CA LEU A 73 13.77 4.89 9.04
C LEU A 73 14.38 4.08 10.20
N GLU A 74 15.30 3.15 9.92
CA GLU A 74 15.92 2.26 10.91
C GLU A 74 14.89 1.41 11.68
N LEU A 75 13.75 1.10 11.05
CA LEU A 75 12.68 0.27 11.61
C LEU A 75 12.83 -1.21 11.23
N THR A 76 14.07 -1.66 11.10
CA THR A 76 14.40 -3.00 10.58
C THR A 76 14.04 -4.14 11.54
N ASP A 77 13.96 -3.84 12.85
CA ASP A 77 13.65 -4.83 13.89
C ASP A 77 12.14 -5.05 14.09
N GLU A 78 11.31 -4.24 13.42
CA GLU A 78 9.87 -4.34 13.54
C GLU A 78 9.32 -5.60 12.85
N PRO A 79 8.31 -6.30 13.42
CA PRO A 79 7.71 -7.49 12.82
C PRO A 79 7.18 -7.30 11.39
N ILE A 80 6.89 -6.05 11.03
CA ILE A 80 6.46 -5.67 9.68
C ILE A 80 7.56 -5.87 8.63
N MET A 81 8.83 -5.72 9.01
CA MET A 81 9.99 -5.90 8.11
C MET A 81 10.08 -7.35 7.64
N LYS A 82 9.99 -8.30 8.58
CA LYS A 82 9.95 -9.73 8.28
C LYS A 82 8.78 -10.09 7.37
N THR A 83 7.61 -9.50 7.60
CA THR A 83 6.42 -9.73 6.76
C THR A 83 6.64 -9.22 5.34
N LEU A 84 7.31 -8.07 5.19
CA LEU A 84 7.70 -7.51 3.90
C LEU A 84 8.67 -8.42 3.14
N GLU A 85 9.70 -8.95 3.82
CA GLU A 85 10.67 -9.88 3.23
C GLU A 85 10.01 -11.17 2.73
N GLU A 86 9.11 -11.77 3.54
CA GLU A 86 8.38 -12.97 3.16
C GLU A 86 7.50 -12.72 1.92
N ASN A 87 6.80 -11.58 1.87
CA ASN A 87 5.94 -11.22 0.74
C ASN A 87 6.75 -10.93 -0.54
N ILE A 88 7.87 -10.22 -0.42
CA ILE A 88 8.80 -9.96 -1.54
C ILE A 88 9.32 -11.29 -2.11
N SER A 89 9.77 -12.19 -1.23
CA SER A 89 10.29 -13.51 -1.61
C SER A 89 9.24 -14.34 -2.33
N PHE A 90 8.02 -14.40 -1.79
CA PHE A 90 6.89 -15.10 -2.40
C PHE A 90 6.56 -14.57 -3.80
N LEU A 91 6.51 -13.26 -3.98
CA LEU A 91 6.21 -12.66 -5.29
C LEU A 91 7.32 -12.91 -6.31
N LYS A 92 8.60 -12.83 -5.89
CA LYS A 92 9.74 -13.16 -6.75
C LYS A 92 9.68 -14.62 -7.24
N GLU A 93 9.34 -15.55 -6.36
CA GLU A 93 9.16 -16.96 -6.73
C GLU A 93 8.00 -17.14 -7.71
N ARG A 94 6.84 -16.54 -7.43
CA ARG A 94 5.65 -16.62 -8.30
C ARG A 94 5.88 -16.03 -9.69
N LEU A 95 6.62 -14.93 -9.79
CA LEU A 95 6.97 -14.32 -11.06
C LEU A 95 7.85 -15.26 -11.90
N LYS A 96 8.90 -15.84 -11.30
CA LYS A 96 9.76 -16.83 -11.97
C LYS A 96 8.95 -18.02 -12.51
N THR A 97 8.07 -18.59 -11.69
CA THR A 97 7.22 -19.72 -12.12
C THR A 97 6.30 -19.32 -13.28
N SER A 98 5.73 -18.10 -13.26
CA SER A 98 4.86 -17.62 -14.32
C SER A 98 5.57 -17.29 -15.64
N GLU A 99 6.86 -16.97 -15.61
CA GLU A 99 7.70 -16.78 -16.80
C GLU A 99 8.03 -18.13 -17.44
N ASN A 100 8.35 -19.14 -16.62
CA ASN A 100 8.64 -20.50 -17.08
C ASN A 100 7.41 -21.20 -17.69
N GLU A 101 6.20 -20.88 -17.24
CA GLU A 101 4.93 -21.39 -17.82
C GLU A 101 4.59 -20.77 -19.20
N LYS A 102 5.25 -19.69 -19.61
CA LYS A 102 5.01 -19.00 -20.89
C LYS A 102 6.00 -19.38 -21.99
N GLN A 103 7.08 -20.09 -21.65
CA GLN A 103 8.06 -20.65 -22.59
C GLN A 103 7.63 -22.05 -23.04
#